data_AF-A0A9W7I7X6-F1
#
_entry.id   AF-A0A9W7I7X6-F1
#
_cell.length_a   1.000
_cell.length_b   1.000
_cell.length_c   1.000
_cell.angle_alpha   90.00
_cell.angle_beta   90.00
_cell.angle_gamma   90.00
#
_symmetry.space_group_name_H-M   'P 1'
#
loop_
_entity.id
_entity.type
_entity.pdbx_description
1 polymer ?
#
loop_
_entity_poly.entity_id
_entity_poly.type
_entity_poly.pdbx_seq_one_letter_code
_entity_poly.pdbx_strand_id
1 'polypeptide(L)'
;MMSKMKAINSRLQDLISIKNGLRLTEFDVNTNRPRRAIERPPCSSLVNEALVYGRENDKNAVIDLLLMDDNTDADVSVIPIVGIGGIGKTTLAQLVYNDRITNDLFDVKAWVCVSEYFDILRITKSILQSITPDSSCNDINDLNLLQVKLKEKLSKRRFLLVFG
;
A
#
# COMPACT_ATOMS: atom_id res chain seq x y z
N MET A 1 -15.89 -15.54 52.69
CA MET A 1 -15.02 -14.78 51.75
C MET A 1 -13.93 -15.67 51.15
N MET A 2 -13.17 -16.42 51.97
CA MET A 2 -12.11 -17.33 51.50
C MET A 2 -12.57 -18.44 50.53
N SER A 3 -13.78 -18.98 50.69
CA SER A 3 -14.32 -20.05 49.83
C SER A 3 -14.55 -19.61 48.38
N LYS A 4 -15.02 -18.38 48.17
CA LYS A 4 -15.23 -17.81 46.83
C LYS A 4 -13.89 -17.56 46.11
N MET A 5 -12.89 -17.08 46.85
CA MET A 5 -11.55 -16.84 46.30
C MET A 5 -10.86 -18.14 45.87
N LYS A 6 -11.02 -19.21 46.66
CA LYS A 6 -10.49 -20.54 46.33
C LYS A 6 -11.14 -21.13 45.07
N ALA A 7 -12.46 -20.97 44.93
CA ALA A 7 -13.19 -21.43 43.75
C ALA A 7 -12.77 -20.70 42.46
N ILE A 8 -12.58 -19.38 42.52
CA ILE A 8 -12.08 -18.60 41.38
C ILE A 8 -10.67 -19.05 40.99
N ASN A 9 -9.79 -19.25 41.98
CA ASN A 9 -8.42 -19.67 41.70
C ASN A 9 -8.37 -21.06 41.04
N SER A 10 -9.20 -22.01 41.48
CA SER A 10 -9.32 -23.32 40.84
C SER A 10 -9.73 -23.20 39.38
N ARG A 11 -10.78 -22.41 39.09
CA ARG A 11 -11.25 -22.20 37.72
C ARG A 11 -10.20 -21.55 36.82
N LEU A 12 -9.39 -20.63 37.36
CA LEU A 12 -8.29 -20.02 36.61
C LEU A 12 -7.20 -21.04 36.28
N GLN A 13 -6.85 -21.94 37.20
CA GLN A 13 -5.88 -23.00 36.94
C GLN A 13 -6.37 -23.99 35.88
N ASP A 14 -7.65 -24.35 35.91
CA ASP A 14 -8.26 -25.21 34.89
C ASP A 14 -8.20 -24.57 33.50
N LEU A 15 -8.48 -23.26 33.41
CA LEU A 15 -8.37 -22.50 32.16
C LEU A 15 -6.92 -22.43 31.64
N ILE A 16 -5.94 -22.28 32.53
CA ILE A 16 -4.52 -22.29 32.16
C ILE A 16 -4.12 -23.67 31.61
N SER A 17 -4.59 -24.75 32.24
CA SER A 17 -4.36 -26.12 31.76
C SER A 17 -4.93 -26.35 30.36
N ILE A 18 -6.18 -25.92 30.13
CA ILE A 18 -6.84 -25.99 28.82
C ILE A 18 -6.07 -25.16 27.77
N LYS A 19 -5.71 -23.91 28.10
CA LYS A 19 -4.93 -23.03 27.23
C LYS A 19 -3.62 -23.70 26.78
N ASN A 20 -2.88 -24.29 27.72
CA ASN A 20 -1.62 -24.96 27.45
C ASN A 20 -1.80 -26.24 26.63
N GLY A 21 -2.83 -27.05 26.95
CA GLY A 21 -3.16 -28.26 26.19
C GLY A 21 -3.56 -27.97 24.75
N LEU A 22 -4.24 -26.84 24.51
CA LEU A 22 -4.59 -26.34 23.19
C LEU A 22 -3.47 -25.58 22.49
N ARG A 23 -2.28 -25.44 23.13
CA ARG A 23 -1.15 -24.64 22.64
C ARG A 23 -1.52 -23.20 22.29
N LEU A 24 -2.47 -22.61 23.02
CA LEU A 24 -2.86 -21.22 22.80
C LEU A 24 -1.74 -20.30 23.29
N THR A 25 -1.19 -19.52 22.37
CA THR A 25 -0.20 -18.48 22.68
C THR A 25 -0.89 -17.23 23.21
N GLU A 26 -0.33 -16.59 24.22
CA GLU A 26 -0.81 -15.27 24.66
C GLU A 26 -0.53 -14.26 23.55
N PHE A 27 -1.60 -13.60 23.11
CA PHE A 27 -1.51 -12.46 22.23
C PHE A 27 -1.46 -11.21 23.11
N ASP A 28 -0.28 -10.66 23.30
CA ASP A 28 -0.13 -9.41 24.04
C ASP A 28 -0.55 -8.25 23.14
N VAL A 29 -1.75 -7.72 23.40
CA VAL A 29 -2.35 -6.57 22.70
C VAL A 29 -1.50 -5.29 22.89
N ASN A 30 -0.68 -5.23 23.95
CA ASN A 30 0.19 -4.08 24.27
C ASN A 30 1.61 -4.23 23.72
N THR A 31 2.05 -5.42 23.31
CA THR A 31 3.22 -5.48 22.46
C THR A 31 2.82 -4.98 21.08
N ASN A 32 3.48 -3.94 20.59
CA ASN A 32 3.45 -3.50 19.19
C ASN A 32 3.93 -4.57 18.19
N ARG A 33 3.88 -5.85 18.55
CA ARG A 33 3.86 -6.91 17.55
C ARG A 33 2.50 -6.77 16.90
N PRO A 34 2.44 -6.37 15.62
CA PRO A 34 1.16 -6.33 14.95
C PRO A 34 0.53 -7.70 15.16
N ARG A 35 -0.81 -7.75 15.09
CA ARG A 35 -1.48 -8.99 14.69
C ARG A 35 -0.55 -9.65 13.64
N ARG A 36 -0.59 -10.96 13.45
CA ARG A 36 -0.55 -11.35 12.04
C ARG A 36 -1.83 -10.76 11.43
N ALA A 37 -1.88 -9.42 11.31
CA ALA A 37 -2.57 -8.70 10.29
C ALA A 37 -2.16 -9.54 9.12
N ILE A 38 -3.14 -10.19 8.53
CA ILE A 38 -2.95 -10.85 7.26
C ILE A 38 -2.38 -9.71 6.43
N GLU A 39 -1.04 -9.66 6.32
CA GLU A 39 -0.37 -8.54 5.71
C GLU A 39 -0.94 -8.54 4.32
N ARG A 40 -1.61 -7.45 3.99
CA ARG A 40 -2.29 -7.34 2.72
C ARG A 40 -1.25 -7.73 1.66
N PRO A 41 -1.54 -8.74 0.82
CA PRO A 41 -0.55 -9.21 -0.13
C PRO A 41 0.00 -8.02 -0.90
N PRO A 42 1.32 -7.92 -1.09
CA PRO A 42 1.91 -6.78 -1.77
C PRO A 42 1.31 -6.67 -3.18
N CYS A 43 0.92 -5.45 -3.55
CA CYS A 43 0.44 -5.14 -4.89
C CYS A 43 1.63 -4.87 -5.81
N SER A 44 1.62 -5.43 -7.02
CA SER A 44 2.60 -5.14 -8.07
C SER A 44 1.95 -4.43 -9.26
N SER A 45 2.73 -3.76 -10.09
CA SER A 45 2.24 -3.17 -11.34
C SER A 45 1.97 -4.20 -12.45
N LEU A 46 2.38 -5.46 -12.28
CA LEU A 46 2.28 -6.47 -13.33
C LEU A 46 0.86 -7.03 -13.45
N VAL A 47 0.38 -7.11 -14.69
CA VAL A 47 -0.93 -7.68 -15.03
C VAL A 47 -0.83 -8.50 -16.31
N ASN A 48 -1.52 -9.64 -16.34
CA ASN A 48 -1.73 -10.38 -17.58
C ASN A 48 -3.00 -9.84 -18.26
N GLU A 49 -2.84 -8.86 -19.15
CA GLU A 49 -3.96 -8.17 -19.81
C GLU A 49 -4.89 -9.13 -20.56
N ALA A 50 -4.37 -10.26 -21.06
CA ALA A 50 -5.17 -11.26 -21.78
C ALA A 50 -6.25 -11.94 -20.91
N LEU A 51 -6.15 -11.82 -19.58
CA LEU A 51 -7.12 -12.37 -18.63
C LEU A 51 -8.08 -11.30 -18.08
N VAL A 52 -8.00 -10.06 -18.56
CA VAL A 52 -8.87 -8.98 -18.12
C VAL A 52 -9.88 -8.66 -19.22
N TYR A 53 -11.16 -8.63 -18.88
CA TYR A 53 -12.26 -8.46 -19.84
C TYR A 53 -13.22 -7.35 -19.39
N GLY A 54 -13.75 -6.60 -20.35
CA GLY A 54 -14.86 -5.65 -20.13
C GLY A 54 -14.46 -4.41 -19.33
N ARG A 55 -13.16 -4.08 -19.29
CA ARG A 55 -12.60 -2.92 -18.58
C ARG A 55 -12.09 -1.84 -19.52
N GLU A 56 -12.30 -1.98 -20.82
CA GLU A 56 -11.78 -1.09 -21.85
C GLU A 56 -12.33 0.33 -21.65
N ASN A 57 -13.63 0.47 -21.41
CA ASN A 57 -14.27 1.76 -21.19
C ASN A 57 -13.78 2.43 -19.88
N ASP A 58 -13.69 1.66 -18.80
CA ASP A 58 -13.18 2.16 -17.51
C ASP A 58 -11.73 2.61 -17.64
N LYS A 59 -10.89 1.83 -18.34
CA LYS A 59 -9.49 2.15 -18.59
C LYS A 59 -9.36 3.46 -19.36
N ASN A 60 -10.09 3.57 -20.47
CA ASN A 60 -10.05 4.76 -21.32
C ASN A 60 -10.55 6.00 -20.58
N ALA A 61 -11.61 5.88 -19.76
CA ALA A 61 -12.09 7.00 -18.95
C ALA A 61 -11.03 7.51 -17.96
N VAL A 62 -10.25 6.61 -17.34
CA VAL A 62 -9.13 7.04 -16.47
C VAL A 62 -7.99 7.65 -17.26
N ILE A 63 -7.67 7.12 -18.45
CA ILE A 63 -6.64 7.71 -19.34
C ILE A 63 -7.05 9.11 -19.79
N ASP A 64 -8.33 9.31 -20.14
CA ASP A 64 -8.84 10.63 -20.53
C ASP A 64 -8.69 11.64 -19.39
N LEU A 65 -8.98 11.23 -18.14
CA LEU A 65 -8.73 12.06 -16.96
C LEU A 65 -7.23 12.36 -16.75
N LEU A 66 -6.32 11.45 -17.09
CA LEU A 66 -4.86 11.70 -17.03
C LEU A 66 -4.37 12.63 -18.13
N LEU A 67 -5.09 12.70 -19.26
CA LEU A 67 -4.81 13.58 -20.39
C LEU A 67 -5.41 14.97 -20.21
N MET A 68 -6.47 15.10 -19.42
CA MET A 68 -7.06 16.39 -19.08
C MET A 68 -6.04 17.23 -18.34
N ASP A 69 -5.56 18.26 -19.03
CA ASP A 69 -4.82 19.36 -18.42
C ASP A 69 -5.87 20.26 -17.79
N ASP A 70 -6.17 20.01 -16.52
CA ASP A 70 -7.01 20.91 -15.75
C ASP A 70 -6.27 22.25 -15.74
N ASN A 71 -6.81 23.25 -16.46
CA ASN A 71 -6.34 24.66 -16.48
C ASN A 71 -6.49 25.35 -15.12
N THR A 72 -6.29 24.60 -14.04
CA THR A 72 -6.25 25.00 -12.65
C THR A 72 -4.79 25.23 -12.28
N ASP A 73 -4.50 26.25 -11.48
CA ASP A 73 -3.17 26.55 -10.92
C ASP A 73 -2.57 25.42 -10.02
N ALA A 74 -3.18 24.23 -10.00
CA ALA A 74 -2.73 23.10 -9.22
C ALA A 74 -1.74 22.25 -10.03
N ASP A 75 -0.47 22.26 -9.64
CA ASP A 75 0.60 21.45 -10.25
C ASP A 75 0.40 19.91 -10.12
N VAL A 76 -0.67 19.45 -9.43
CA VAL A 76 -0.91 18.02 -9.14
C VAL A 76 -2.41 17.68 -9.23
N SER A 77 -2.73 16.68 -10.04
CA SER A 77 -4.08 16.06 -10.13
C SER A 77 -4.14 14.72 -9.39
N VAL A 78 -5.29 14.41 -8.78
CA VAL A 78 -5.52 13.17 -8.02
C VAL A 78 -6.80 12.50 -8.53
N ILE A 79 -6.67 11.26 -9.01
CA ILE A 79 -7.79 10.46 -9.54
C ILE A 79 -8.08 9.28 -8.60
N PRO A 80 -9.14 9.35 -7.77
CA PRO A 80 -9.49 8.28 -6.86
C PRO A 80 -10.26 7.15 -7.57
N ILE A 81 -9.81 5.90 -7.43
CA ILE A 81 -10.55 4.70 -7.86
C ILE A 81 -11.21 4.05 -6.64
N VAL A 82 -12.53 4.17 -6.52
CA VAL A 82 -13.30 3.74 -5.33
C VAL A 82 -14.26 2.61 -5.69
N GLY A 83 -14.49 1.69 -4.75
CA GLY A 83 -15.40 0.56 -4.94
C GLY A 83 -15.22 -0.53 -3.91
N ILE A 84 -16.12 -1.51 -3.92
CA ILE A 84 -16.14 -2.64 -2.97
C ILE A 84 -14.86 -3.49 -3.11
N GLY A 85 -14.48 -4.21 -2.05
CA GLY A 85 -13.38 -5.17 -2.07
C GLY A 85 -13.58 -6.24 -3.16
N GLY A 86 -12.49 -6.67 -3.81
CA GLY A 86 -12.55 -7.70 -4.85
C GLY A 86 -13.08 -7.25 -6.22
N ILE A 87 -13.56 -6.00 -6.37
CA ILE A 87 -14.13 -5.52 -7.63
C ILE A 87 -13.10 -5.33 -8.77
N GLY A 88 -11.80 -5.40 -8.48
CA GLY A 88 -10.73 -5.25 -9.48
C GLY A 88 -10.16 -3.84 -9.64
N LYS A 89 -10.24 -2.97 -8.62
CA LYS A 89 -9.66 -1.61 -8.65
C LYS A 89 -8.17 -1.61 -8.99
N THR A 90 -7.40 -2.45 -8.29
CA THR A 90 -5.97 -2.61 -8.53
C THR A 90 -5.70 -3.09 -9.95
N THR A 91 -6.53 -4.01 -10.46
CA THR A 91 -6.43 -4.49 -11.85
C THR A 91 -6.67 -3.37 -12.86
N LEU A 92 -7.68 -2.52 -12.65
CA LEU A 92 -7.92 -1.35 -13.50
C LEU A 92 -6.73 -0.39 -13.48
N ALA A 93 -6.18 -0.10 -12.29
CA ALA A 93 -5.00 0.76 -12.15
C ALA A 93 -3.76 0.15 -12.85
N GLN A 94 -3.58 -1.18 -12.80
CA GLN A 94 -2.50 -1.86 -13.52
C GLN A 94 -2.65 -1.71 -15.05
N LEU A 95 -3.88 -1.84 -15.58
CA LEU A 95 -4.13 -1.66 -17.00
C LEU A 95 -3.79 -0.24 -17.46
N VAL A 96 -4.20 0.78 -16.69
CA VAL A 96 -3.90 2.18 -16.99
C VAL A 96 -2.39 2.42 -16.87
N TYR A 97 -1.76 1.96 -15.79
CA TYR A 97 -0.34 2.17 -15.53
C TYR A 97 0.56 1.61 -16.65
N ASN A 98 0.19 0.48 -17.26
CA ASN A 98 0.96 -0.16 -18.31
C ASN A 98 0.55 0.25 -19.73
N ASP A 99 -0.51 1.05 -19.88
CA ASP A 99 -1.00 1.50 -21.19
C ASP A 99 0.06 2.32 -21.93
N ARG A 100 0.11 2.17 -23.26
CA ARG A 100 1.09 2.86 -24.11
C ARG A 100 0.96 4.37 -24.01
N ILE A 101 -0.26 4.89 -24.01
CA ILE A 101 -0.50 6.34 -23.91
C ILE A 101 0.07 6.85 -22.58
N THR A 102 -0.19 6.13 -21.49
CA THR A 102 0.36 6.48 -20.17
C THR A 102 1.89 6.36 -20.11
N ASN A 103 2.48 5.38 -20.79
CA ASN A 103 3.94 5.25 -20.88
C ASN A 103 4.60 6.43 -21.61
N ASP A 104 3.99 6.89 -22.69
CA ASP A 104 4.53 7.96 -23.53
C ASP A 104 4.32 9.35 -22.90
N LEU A 105 3.32 9.48 -22.03
CA LEU A 105 2.88 10.74 -21.43
C LEU A 105 3.69 11.14 -20.19
N PHE A 106 4.19 10.18 -19.41
CA PHE A 106 4.83 10.44 -18.12
C PHE A 106 6.31 10.06 -18.14
N ASP A 107 7.19 11.03 -17.87
CA ASP A 107 8.66 10.84 -17.79
C ASP A 107 9.05 9.90 -16.65
N VAL A 108 8.27 9.92 -15.57
CA VAL A 108 8.54 9.18 -14.34
C VAL A 108 7.27 8.49 -13.88
N LYS A 109 7.36 7.20 -13.59
CA LYS A 109 6.24 6.44 -13.03
C LYS A 109 6.68 5.63 -11.83
N ALA A 110 5.86 5.61 -10.80
CA ALA A 110 6.07 4.74 -9.64
C ALA A 110 4.81 3.99 -9.27
N TRP A 111 4.99 2.72 -8.89
CA TRP A 111 3.94 1.91 -8.30
C TRP A 111 4.30 1.62 -6.84
N VAL A 112 3.41 1.98 -5.91
CA VAL A 112 3.64 1.84 -4.48
C VAL A 112 2.49 1.09 -3.86
N CYS A 113 2.79 -0.03 -3.20
CA CYS A 113 1.81 -0.70 -2.35
C CYS A 113 1.81 -0.07 -0.96
N VAL A 114 0.66 0.43 -0.53
CA VAL A 114 0.49 1.02 0.80
C VAL A 114 -0.20 0.00 1.70
N SER A 115 0.53 -0.49 2.71
CA SER A 115 -0.06 -1.39 3.71
C SER A 115 -1.02 -0.64 4.65
N GLU A 116 -1.78 -1.39 5.44
CA GLU A 116 -2.62 -0.83 6.51
C GLU A 116 -1.84 0.03 7.50
N TYR A 117 -0.57 -0.32 7.75
CA TYR A 117 0.35 0.52 8.50
C TYR A 117 0.90 1.61 7.60
N PHE A 118 0.41 2.84 7.80
CA PHE A 118 0.88 4.01 7.10
C PHE A 118 2.23 4.47 7.66
N ASP A 119 3.26 4.40 6.82
CA ASP A 119 4.62 4.82 7.15
C ASP A 119 5.15 5.69 6.01
N ILE A 120 5.20 7.00 6.26
CA ILE A 120 5.64 8.01 5.27
C ILE A 120 7.09 7.76 4.83
N LEU A 121 7.97 7.35 5.74
CA LEU A 121 9.38 7.10 5.43
C LEU A 121 9.48 5.91 4.49
N ARG A 122 8.79 4.81 4.79
CA ARG A 122 8.77 3.62 3.94
C ARG A 122 8.14 3.90 2.57
N ILE A 123 7.03 4.65 2.52
CA ILE A 123 6.37 5.03 1.26
C ILE A 123 7.29 5.90 0.41
N THR A 124 7.91 6.94 0.99
CA THR A 124 8.83 7.84 0.28
C THR A 124 10.02 7.06 -0.29
N LYS A 125 10.57 6.12 0.49
CA LYS A 125 11.65 5.23 0.07
C LYS A 125 11.21 4.31 -1.08
N SER A 126 10.01 3.73 -1.01
CA SER A 126 9.46 2.89 -2.07
C SER A 126 9.27 3.65 -3.39
N ILE A 127 8.80 4.91 -3.33
CA ILE A 127 8.70 5.76 -4.53
C ILE A 127 10.10 5.99 -5.12
N LEU A 128 11.06 6.41 -4.29
CA LEU A 128 12.43 6.68 -4.73
C LEU A 128 13.10 5.46 -5.38
N GLN A 129 12.93 4.28 -4.80
CA GLN A 129 13.43 3.02 -5.35
C GLN A 129 12.75 2.64 -6.67
N SER A 130 11.47 2.97 -6.84
CA SER A 130 10.76 2.71 -8.09
C SER A 130 11.22 3.61 -9.23
N ILE A 131 11.65 4.85 -8.94
CA ILE A 131 12.05 5.83 -9.97
C ILE A 131 13.57 5.91 -10.15
N THR A 132 14.33 5.35 -9.22
CA THR A 132 15.79 5.41 -9.22
C THR A 132 16.35 3.98 -9.21
N PRO A 133 17.02 3.54 -10.29
CA PRO A 133 17.63 2.21 -10.33
C PRO A 133 18.89 2.08 -9.46
N ASP A 134 19.41 3.18 -8.91
CA ASP A 134 20.56 3.15 -8.00
C ASP A 134 20.14 2.76 -6.57
N SER A 135 20.91 1.87 -5.95
CA SER A 135 20.68 1.40 -4.57
C SER A 135 21.04 2.45 -3.50
N SER A 136 21.31 3.71 -3.90
CA SER A 136 21.87 4.76 -3.06
C SER A 136 20.93 5.23 -1.94
N CYS A 137 19.66 4.84 -2.01
CA CYS A 137 18.61 5.26 -1.09
C CYS A 137 18.26 4.20 -0.04
N ASN A 138 18.87 3.00 -0.11
CA ASN A 138 18.53 1.89 0.77
C ASN A 138 18.95 2.09 2.23
N ASP A 139 20.02 2.86 2.49
CA ASP A 139 20.53 3.05 3.84
C ASP A 139 20.07 4.37 4.48
N ILE A 140 19.29 5.16 3.76
CA ILE A 140 18.77 6.44 4.25
C ILE A 140 17.54 6.17 5.12
N ASN A 141 17.64 6.57 6.39
CA ASN A 141 16.56 6.53 7.38
C ASN A 141 16.17 7.93 7.86
N ASP A 142 16.49 8.96 7.08
CA ASP A 142 16.10 10.35 7.32
C ASP A 142 15.03 10.78 6.31
N LEU A 143 13.85 11.15 6.81
CA LEU A 143 12.71 11.51 5.95
C LEU A 143 12.99 12.77 5.13
N ASN A 144 13.65 13.77 5.73
CA ASN A 144 13.94 15.02 5.03
C ASN A 144 14.88 14.79 3.84
N LEU A 145 15.94 14.00 4.02
CA LEU A 145 16.86 13.64 2.96
C LEU A 145 16.17 12.86 1.84
N LEU A 146 15.26 11.92 2.18
CA LEU A 146 14.45 11.22 1.18
C LEU A 146 13.54 12.20 0.41
N GLN A 147 12.87 13.14 1.09
CA GLN A 147 11.99 14.11 0.45
C GLN A 147 12.74 15.10 -0.44
N VAL A 148 13.92 15.56 -0.03
CA VAL A 148 14.79 16.41 -0.87
C VAL A 148 15.21 15.67 -2.14
N LYS A 149 15.67 14.42 -2.03
CA LYS A 149 16.01 13.60 -3.19
C LYS A 149 14.80 13.34 -4.09
N LEU A 150 13.64 13.03 -3.50
CA LEU A 150 12.41 12.81 -4.27
C LEU A 150 12.02 14.06 -5.05
N LYS A 151 12.08 15.24 -4.41
CA LYS A 151 11.86 16.52 -5.07
C LYS A 151 12.81 16.70 -6.25
N GLU A 152 14.11 16.44 -6.08
CA GLU A 152 15.10 16.55 -7.17
C GLU A 152 14.77 15.64 -8.35
N LYS A 153 14.33 14.40 -8.10
CA LYS A 153 13.99 13.42 -9.14
C LYS A 153 12.69 13.75 -9.88
N LEU A 154 11.71 14.37 -9.20
CA LEU A 154 10.40 14.70 -9.78
C LEU A 154 10.34 16.12 -10.36
N SER A 155 11.22 17.03 -9.94
CA SER A 155 11.18 18.43 -10.37
C SER A 155 11.25 18.58 -11.87
N LYS A 156 10.33 19.40 -12.43
CA LYS A 156 10.24 19.72 -13.87
C LYS A 156 10.01 18.50 -14.77
N ARG A 157 9.46 17.42 -14.23
CA ARG A 157 9.09 16.21 -14.98
C ARG A 157 7.61 15.96 -14.81
N ARG A 158 6.99 15.39 -15.83
CA ARG A 158 5.63 14.88 -15.72
C ARG A 158 5.68 13.50 -15.09
N PHE A 159 5.06 13.32 -13.93
CA PHE A 159 5.14 12.08 -13.16
C PHE A 159 3.76 11.48 -12.85
N LEU A 160 3.72 10.15 -12.77
CA LEU A 160 2.55 9.38 -12.34
C LEU A 160 2.92 8.51 -11.13
N LEU A 161 2.19 8.68 -10.03
CA LEU A 161 2.32 7.85 -8.84
C LEU A 161 1.03 7.06 -8.66
N VAL A 162 1.12 5.72 -8.62
CA VAL A 162 -0.01 4.85 -8.33
C VAL A 162 0.16 4.24 -6.94
N PHE A 163 -0.84 4.44 -6.10
CA PHE A 163 -0.93 3.89 -4.75
C PHE A 163 -1.95 2.75 -4.73
N GLY A 164 -1.50 1.53 -4.39
CA GLY A 164 -2.31 0.31 -4.40
C GLY A 164 -2.37 -0.43 -3.07
#